data_AF-A0A7H0GQF4-F1
#
_entry.id   AF-A0A7H0GQF4-F1
#
_cell.length_a   1.000
_cell.length_b   1.000
_cell.length_c   1.000
_cell.angle_alpha   90.00
_cell.angle_beta   90.00
_cell.angle_gamma   90.00
#
_symmetry.space_group_name_H-M   'P 1'
#
loop_
_entity.id
_entity.type
_entity.pdbx_description
1 polymer ?
#
loop_
_entity_poly.entity_id
_entity_poly.type
_entity_poly.pdbx_seq_one_letter_code
_entity_poly.pdbx_strand_id
1 'polypeptide(L)'
;MLQLQTLYPQLFGENPKPLKRGIFQDLEAAQPGVFAAADLKLALGIHTRSSRYLQAVSQGQPRHDLAGNVVEQMAPEHVFHALVEVFRRRKPRDGEDLTQKLRRRMEIAFEASGLSREAYLELVRGRDDATNALLDEALAEVAARSAKDEALLRAFEMSGAANVDAFADMYGMQARQVAQQLERARRLRGA
;
A
#
# COMPACT_ATOMS: atom_id res chain seq x y z
N MET A 1 20.61 -5.88 17.98
CA MET A 1 20.25 -4.87 16.96
C MET A 1 21.45 -4.12 16.40
N LEU A 2 22.33 -3.53 17.22
CA LEU A 2 23.50 -2.79 16.72
C LEU A 2 24.36 -3.59 15.74
N GLN A 3 24.66 -4.84 16.07
CA GLN A 3 25.45 -5.72 15.18
C GLN A 3 24.76 -6.02 13.84
N LEU A 4 23.42 -6.19 13.81
CA LEU A 4 22.67 -6.35 12.56
C LEU A 4 22.72 -5.08 11.71
N GLN A 5 22.70 -3.90 12.35
CA GLN A 5 22.84 -2.62 11.67
C GLN A 5 24.23 -2.43 11.07
N THR A 6 25.28 -2.87 11.77
CA THR A 6 26.65 -2.82 11.27
C THR A 6 26.84 -3.76 10.08
N LEU A 7 26.35 -5.00 10.16
CA LEU A 7 26.55 -6.00 9.11
C LEU A 7 25.64 -5.80 7.90
N TYR A 8 24.40 -5.36 8.11
CA TYR A 8 23.38 -5.22 7.08
C TYR A 8 22.66 -3.85 7.17
N PRO A 9 23.40 -2.73 7.01
CA PRO A 9 22.87 -1.39 7.22
C PRO A 9 21.70 -1.04 6.30
N GLN A 10 21.69 -1.60 5.09
CA GLN A 10 20.61 -1.42 4.11
C GLN A 10 19.28 -2.05 4.52
N LEU A 11 19.29 -3.04 5.41
CA LEU A 11 18.08 -3.72 5.90
C LEU A 11 17.65 -3.23 7.28
N PHE A 12 18.62 -3.03 8.18
CA PHE A 12 18.33 -2.78 9.60
C PHE A 12 18.67 -1.36 10.07
N GLY A 13 19.33 -0.55 9.21
CA GLY A 13 19.80 0.79 9.52
C GLY A 13 18.68 1.83 9.65
N GLU A 14 18.99 3.07 9.32
CA GLU A 14 18.05 4.17 9.50
C GLU A 14 16.75 3.93 8.71
N ASN A 15 16.82 3.54 7.44
CA ASN A 15 15.63 3.29 6.62
C ASN A 15 15.46 1.77 6.42
N PRO A 16 14.86 1.05 7.38
CA PRO A 16 14.79 -0.39 7.30
C PRO A 16 13.88 -0.83 6.16
N LYS A 17 14.26 -1.95 5.53
CA LYS A 17 13.52 -2.52 4.41
C LYS A 17 12.73 -3.76 4.87
N PRO A 18 11.58 -4.07 4.26
CA PRO A 18 10.87 -5.29 4.58
C PRO A 18 11.72 -6.53 4.30
N LEU A 19 11.76 -7.46 5.25
CA LEU A 19 12.65 -8.61 5.19
C LEU A 19 12.04 -9.76 4.39
N LYS A 20 12.89 -10.49 3.67
CA LYS A 20 12.58 -11.79 3.05
C LYS A 20 12.00 -12.77 4.09
N ARG A 21 11.08 -13.62 3.66
CA ARG A 21 10.57 -14.72 4.49
C ARG A 21 11.71 -15.72 4.75
N GLY A 22 11.92 -16.08 6.00
CA GLY A 22 13.05 -16.94 6.39
C GLY A 22 14.39 -16.20 6.56
N ILE A 23 14.37 -14.86 6.68
CA ILE A 23 15.60 -14.06 6.91
C ILE A 23 16.40 -14.52 8.14
N PHE A 24 15.75 -15.15 9.12
CA PHE A 24 16.42 -15.71 10.29
C PHE A 24 17.42 -16.80 9.89
N GLN A 25 16.99 -17.76 9.06
CA GLN A 25 17.85 -18.83 8.56
C GLN A 25 18.95 -18.29 7.66
N ASP A 26 18.63 -17.31 6.82
CA ASP A 26 19.63 -16.64 5.97
C ASP A 26 20.73 -15.99 6.83
N LEU A 27 20.36 -15.34 7.96
CA LEU A 27 21.30 -14.72 8.89
C LEU A 27 22.16 -15.75 9.63
N GLU A 28 21.58 -16.86 10.09
CA GLU A 28 22.32 -17.93 10.76
C GLU A 28 23.33 -18.59 9.81
N ALA A 29 22.95 -18.80 8.55
CA ALA A 29 23.82 -19.37 7.53
C ALA A 29 24.94 -18.41 7.12
N ALA A 30 24.64 -17.11 6.97
CA ALA A 30 25.61 -16.10 6.57
C ALA A 30 26.57 -15.71 7.69
N GLN A 31 26.15 -15.83 8.96
CA GLN A 31 26.93 -15.45 10.14
C GLN A 31 26.95 -16.58 11.20
N PRO A 32 27.54 -17.76 10.90
CA PRO A 32 27.52 -18.89 11.82
C PRO A 32 28.22 -18.56 13.15
N GLY A 33 27.54 -18.83 14.27
CA GLY A 33 28.09 -18.61 15.61
C GLY A 33 28.20 -17.14 16.05
N VAL A 34 27.85 -16.19 15.18
CA VAL A 34 27.89 -14.75 15.48
C VAL A 34 26.72 -14.32 16.36
N PHE A 35 25.55 -14.92 16.13
CA PHE A 35 24.32 -14.61 16.88
C PHE A 35 23.86 -15.82 17.68
N ALA A 36 23.52 -15.61 18.95
CA ALA A 36 22.72 -16.58 19.69
C ALA A 36 21.30 -16.59 19.11
N ALA A 37 20.78 -17.79 18.79
CA ALA A 37 19.49 -17.95 18.10
C ALA A 37 18.32 -17.26 18.83
N ALA A 38 18.29 -17.32 20.17
CA ALA A 38 17.26 -16.68 20.97
C ALA A 38 17.33 -15.13 20.86
N ASP A 39 18.52 -14.56 20.95
CA ASP A 39 18.74 -13.12 20.86
C ASP A 39 18.44 -12.60 19.45
N LEU A 40 18.77 -13.38 18.41
CA LEU A 40 18.43 -13.03 17.04
C LEU A 40 16.92 -13.01 16.81
N LYS A 41 16.18 -14.03 17.30
CA LYS A 41 14.71 -14.04 17.24
C LYS A 41 14.12 -12.84 17.96
N LEU A 42 14.61 -12.52 19.16
CA LEU A 42 14.16 -11.36 19.91
C LEU A 42 14.43 -10.05 19.17
N ALA A 43 15.65 -9.87 18.64
CA ALA A 43 16.04 -8.70 17.88
C ALA A 43 15.17 -8.51 16.63
N LEU A 44 14.94 -9.57 15.85
CA LEU A 44 14.05 -9.54 14.69
C LEU A 44 12.61 -9.20 15.11
N GLY A 45 12.10 -9.81 16.18
CA GLY A 45 10.76 -9.54 16.69
C GLY A 45 10.55 -8.09 17.10
N ILE A 46 11.55 -7.46 17.74
CA ILE A 46 11.54 -6.03 18.06
C ILE A 46 11.58 -5.20 16.77
N HIS A 47 12.49 -5.54 15.85
CA HIS A 47 12.71 -4.81 14.61
C HIS A 47 11.44 -4.76 13.74
N THR A 48 10.82 -5.91 13.47
CA THR A 48 9.65 -6.00 12.58
C THR A 48 8.38 -5.40 13.19
N ARG A 49 8.38 -5.11 14.49
CA ARG A 49 7.29 -4.39 15.19
C ARG A 49 7.56 -2.90 15.36
N SER A 50 8.75 -2.41 14.98
CA SER A 50 9.11 -0.99 15.12
C SER A 50 8.29 -0.11 14.16
N SER A 51 8.02 1.14 14.55
CA SER A 51 7.24 2.06 13.72
C SER A 51 7.91 2.34 12.37
N ARG A 52 9.24 2.41 12.31
CA ARG A 52 9.98 2.63 11.05
C ARG A 52 9.82 1.44 10.09
N TYR A 53 9.88 0.22 10.62
CA TYR A 53 9.66 -0.98 9.81
C TYR A 53 8.22 -1.06 9.28
N LEU A 54 7.23 -0.83 10.15
CA LEU A 54 5.82 -0.83 9.75
C LEU A 54 5.51 0.29 8.74
N GLN A 55 6.18 1.44 8.81
CA GLN A 55 6.09 2.46 7.78
C GLN A 55 6.54 1.94 6.41
N ALA A 56 7.69 1.25 6.31
CA ALA A 56 8.16 0.67 5.05
C ALA A 56 7.16 -0.38 4.49
N VAL A 57 6.62 -1.24 5.36
CA VAL A 57 5.60 -2.23 4.96
C VAL A 57 4.30 -1.55 4.52
N SER A 58 3.82 -0.53 5.23
CA SER A 58 2.60 0.21 4.88
C SER A 58 2.69 1.00 3.58
N GLN A 59 3.92 1.18 3.06
CA GLN A 59 4.18 1.79 1.75
C GLN A 59 4.18 0.75 0.62
N GLY A 60 3.98 -0.53 0.92
CA GLY A 60 4.01 -1.60 -0.07
C GLY A 60 5.40 -1.90 -0.59
N GLN A 61 6.47 -1.51 0.13
CA GLN A 61 7.83 -1.84 -0.31
C GLN A 61 8.00 -3.37 -0.38
N PRO A 62 8.68 -3.89 -1.41
CA PRO A 62 8.89 -5.32 -1.54
C PRO A 62 9.82 -5.85 -0.44
N ARG A 63 9.84 -7.18 -0.28
CA ARG A 63 10.77 -7.87 0.61
C ARG A 63 12.17 -7.95 0.00
N HIS A 64 13.18 -7.86 0.86
CA HIS A 64 14.58 -7.86 0.47
C HIS A 64 15.36 -8.98 1.16
N ASP A 65 16.28 -9.60 0.43
CA ASP A 65 17.26 -10.54 0.97
C ASP A 65 18.43 -9.82 1.67
N LEU A 66 19.39 -10.58 2.22
CA LEU A 66 20.58 -10.02 2.90
C LEU A 66 21.47 -9.15 2.01
N ALA A 67 21.51 -9.46 0.71
CA ALA A 67 22.24 -8.67 -0.28
C ALA A 67 21.48 -7.39 -0.67
N GLY A 68 20.23 -7.23 -0.23
CA GLY A 68 19.41 -6.05 -0.48
C GLY A 68 18.66 -6.12 -1.81
N ASN A 69 18.61 -7.29 -2.43
CA ASN A 69 17.85 -7.52 -3.66
C ASN A 69 16.37 -7.71 -3.33
N VAL A 70 15.51 -7.24 -4.21
CA VAL A 70 14.07 -7.50 -4.15
C VAL A 70 13.80 -8.97 -4.48
N VAL A 71 13.06 -9.64 -3.61
CA VAL A 71 12.76 -11.08 -3.76
C VAL A 71 11.27 -11.41 -3.82
N GLU A 72 10.41 -10.57 -3.26
CA GLU A 72 8.97 -10.83 -3.18
C GLU A 72 8.22 -9.50 -3.04
N GLN A 73 7.08 -9.35 -3.72
CA GLN A 73 6.19 -8.23 -3.47
C GLN A 73 5.55 -8.34 -2.09
N MET A 74 5.20 -7.21 -1.47
CA MET A 74 4.48 -7.25 -0.21
C MET A 74 3.03 -7.68 -0.43
N ALA A 75 2.56 -8.68 0.33
CA ALA A 75 1.18 -9.12 0.24
C ALA A 75 0.21 -8.00 0.69
N PRO A 76 -0.93 -7.79 0.01
CA PRO A 76 -1.86 -6.69 0.30
C PRO A 76 -2.32 -6.61 1.76
N GLU A 77 -2.59 -7.75 2.39
CA GLU A 77 -2.98 -7.84 3.80
C GLU A 77 -1.89 -7.35 4.75
N HIS A 78 -0.62 -7.61 4.45
CA HIS A 78 0.48 -7.09 5.25
C HIS A 78 0.61 -5.57 5.13
N VAL A 79 0.41 -5.03 3.92
CA VAL A 79 0.40 -3.57 3.69
C VAL A 79 -0.74 -2.93 4.49
N PHE A 80 -1.94 -3.50 4.40
CA PHE A 80 -3.13 -3.01 5.10
C PHE A 80 -2.95 -3.03 6.62
N HIS A 81 -2.54 -4.16 7.20
CA HIS A 81 -2.36 -4.27 8.64
C HIS A 81 -1.25 -3.34 9.17
N ALA A 82 -0.14 -3.19 8.43
CA ALA A 82 0.90 -2.25 8.79
C ALA A 82 0.40 -0.80 8.71
N LEU A 83 -0.40 -0.46 7.70
CA LEU A 83 -1.00 0.86 7.56
C LEU A 83 -1.91 1.21 8.74
N VAL A 84 -2.83 0.31 9.10
CA VAL A 84 -3.73 0.48 10.25
C VAL A 84 -2.92 0.66 11.54
N GLU A 85 -1.92 -0.18 11.76
CA GLU A 85 -1.08 -0.12 12.95
C GLU A 85 -0.24 1.16 13.03
N VAL A 86 0.28 1.66 11.91
CA VAL A 86 1.01 2.94 11.85
C VAL A 86 0.10 4.10 12.25
N PHE A 87 -1.13 4.14 11.75
CA PHE A 87 -2.08 5.20 12.09
C PHE A 87 -2.60 5.08 13.52
N ARG A 88 -2.82 3.87 14.01
CA ARG A 88 -3.21 3.62 15.41
C ARG A 88 -2.16 4.14 16.40
N ARG A 89 -0.87 4.06 16.05
CA ARG A 89 0.24 4.56 16.89
C ARG A 89 0.47 6.06 16.77
N ARG A 90 -0.10 6.71 15.76
CA ARG A 90 0.18 8.11 15.45
C ARG A 90 -0.64 9.02 16.36
N LYS A 91 0.02 10.02 16.93
CA LYS A 91 -0.67 11.14 17.58
C LYS A 91 -1.05 12.18 16.52
N PRO A 92 -2.31 12.66 16.49
CA PRO A 92 -2.70 13.70 15.56
C PRO A 92 -1.94 14.99 15.88
N ARG A 93 -1.55 15.72 14.84
CA ARG A 93 -1.11 17.12 14.96
C ARG A 93 -2.34 18.04 14.99
N ASP A 94 -2.17 19.29 15.41
CA ASP A 94 -3.27 20.25 15.45
C ASP A 94 -3.90 20.42 14.06
N GLY A 95 -5.23 20.26 13.99
CA GLY A 95 -6.01 20.30 12.76
C GLY A 95 -5.83 19.10 11.83
N GLU A 96 -5.11 18.04 12.24
CA GLU A 96 -4.91 16.85 11.42
C GLU A 96 -6.07 15.84 11.56
N ASP A 97 -6.81 15.61 10.49
CA ASP A 97 -7.75 14.49 10.39
C ASP A 97 -7.02 13.19 10.00
N LEU A 98 -6.67 12.38 11.01
CA LEU A 98 -6.04 11.08 10.80
C LEU A 98 -6.98 10.05 10.17
N THR A 99 -8.28 10.16 10.39
CA THR A 99 -9.27 9.25 9.85
C THR A 99 -9.38 9.42 8.34
N GLN A 100 -9.52 10.66 7.86
CA GLN A 100 -9.52 10.97 6.44
C GLN A 100 -8.19 10.55 5.77
N LYS A 101 -7.05 10.80 6.42
CA LYS A 101 -5.74 10.37 5.91
C LYS A 101 -5.62 8.85 5.84
N LEU A 102 -6.13 8.12 6.83
CA LEU A 102 -6.15 6.66 6.83
C LEU A 102 -7.01 6.13 5.68
N ARG A 103 -8.25 6.62 5.52
CA ARG A 103 -9.11 6.20 4.41
C ARG A 103 -8.45 6.44 3.06
N ARG A 104 -7.86 7.62 2.84
CA ARG A 104 -7.14 7.90 1.59
C ARG A 104 -5.97 6.95 1.35
N ARG A 105 -5.27 6.55 2.40
CA ARG A 105 -4.19 5.55 2.31
C ARG A 105 -4.72 4.14 2.04
N MET A 106 -5.89 3.78 2.58
CA MET A 106 -6.56 2.51 2.27
C MET A 106 -6.97 2.44 0.80
N GLU A 107 -7.52 3.53 0.23
CA GLU A 107 -7.83 3.60 -1.20
C GLU A 107 -6.59 3.32 -2.06
N ILE A 108 -5.47 3.97 -1.77
CA ILE A 108 -4.21 3.79 -2.50
C ILE A 108 -3.70 2.35 -2.37
N ALA A 109 -3.76 1.76 -1.18
CA ALA A 109 -3.33 0.38 -0.95
C ALA A 109 -4.20 -0.62 -1.70
N PHE A 110 -5.52 -0.39 -1.74
CA PHE A 110 -6.45 -1.20 -2.51
C PHE A 110 -6.17 -1.11 -4.02
N GLU A 111 -6.07 0.11 -4.57
CA GLU A 111 -5.76 0.30 -6.00
C GLU A 111 -4.41 -0.33 -6.39
N ALA A 112 -3.39 -0.19 -5.54
CA ALA A 112 -2.07 -0.78 -5.77
C ALA A 112 -2.07 -2.32 -5.71
N SER A 113 -3.05 -2.93 -5.01
CA SER A 113 -3.16 -4.38 -4.94
C SER A 113 -3.60 -5.01 -6.27
N GLY A 114 -4.31 -4.26 -7.11
CA GLY A 114 -4.90 -4.76 -8.36
C GLY A 114 -6.00 -5.82 -8.16
N LEU A 115 -6.45 -6.06 -6.93
CA LEU A 115 -7.49 -7.05 -6.62
C LEU A 115 -8.90 -6.49 -6.83
N SER A 116 -9.87 -7.39 -7.05
CA SER A 116 -11.28 -7.02 -6.94
C SER A 116 -11.62 -6.63 -5.51
N ARG A 117 -12.72 -5.91 -5.33
CA ARG A 117 -13.20 -5.49 -4.01
C ARG A 117 -13.41 -6.71 -3.10
N GLU A 118 -14.04 -7.76 -3.62
CA GLU A 118 -14.37 -8.98 -2.88
C GLU A 118 -13.10 -9.70 -2.44
N ALA A 119 -12.17 -9.94 -3.37
CA ALA A 119 -10.90 -10.61 -3.08
C ALA A 119 -10.05 -9.82 -2.07
N TYR A 120 -10.02 -8.49 -2.18
CA TYR A 120 -9.30 -7.66 -1.22
C TYR A 120 -9.92 -7.74 0.19
N LEU A 121 -11.25 -7.66 0.29
CA LEU A 121 -11.96 -7.75 1.57
C LEU A 121 -11.76 -9.10 2.26
N GLU A 122 -11.71 -10.20 1.52
CA GLU A 122 -11.43 -11.53 2.06
C GLU A 122 -10.05 -11.62 2.74
N LEU A 123 -9.05 -10.91 2.18
CA LEU A 123 -7.68 -10.91 2.72
C LEU A 123 -7.53 -10.04 3.97
N VAL A 124 -8.17 -8.87 4.00
CA VAL A 124 -7.81 -7.81 4.96
C VAL A 124 -8.79 -7.63 6.12
N ARG A 125 -10.03 -8.12 5.99
CA ARG A 125 -11.04 -7.95 7.04
C ARG A 125 -10.61 -8.65 8.32
N GLY A 126 -10.79 -7.95 9.43
CA GLY A 126 -10.43 -8.42 10.76
C GLY A 126 -11.59 -8.34 11.75
N ARG A 127 -11.25 -8.44 13.04
CA ARG A 127 -12.21 -8.37 14.16
C ARG A 127 -12.56 -6.95 14.60
N ASP A 128 -11.86 -5.94 14.08
CA ASP A 128 -12.06 -4.55 14.48
C ASP A 128 -13.10 -3.89 13.57
N ASP A 129 -14.32 -3.76 14.08
CA ASP A 129 -15.46 -3.21 13.34
C ASP A 129 -15.24 -1.75 12.92
N ALA A 130 -14.53 -0.95 13.73
CA ALA A 130 -14.24 0.44 13.39
C ALA A 130 -13.30 0.54 12.18
N THR A 131 -12.25 -0.28 12.16
CA THR A 131 -11.34 -0.38 10.99
C THR A 131 -12.07 -0.92 9.76
N ASN A 132 -12.92 -1.93 9.92
CA ASN A 132 -13.71 -2.49 8.83
C ASN A 132 -14.66 -1.45 8.22
N ALA A 133 -15.33 -0.63 9.04
CA ALA A 133 -16.20 0.44 8.56
C ALA A 133 -15.44 1.50 7.75
N LEU A 134 -14.26 1.92 8.23
CA LEU A 134 -13.40 2.86 7.48
C LEU A 134 -12.93 2.28 6.15
N LEU A 135 -12.64 0.98 6.10
CA LEU A 135 -12.31 0.30 4.86
C LEU A 135 -13.50 0.27 3.91
N ASP A 136 -14.70 -0.04 4.39
CA ASP A 136 -15.91 -0.04 3.56
C ASP A 136 -16.20 1.33 2.94
N GLU A 137 -16.04 2.40 3.72
CA GLU A 137 -16.14 3.78 3.23
C GLU A 137 -15.09 4.09 2.16
N ALA A 138 -13.82 3.70 2.40
CA ALA A 138 -12.75 3.90 1.43
C ALA A 138 -13.02 3.16 0.11
N LEU A 139 -13.48 1.90 0.17
CA LEU A 139 -13.79 1.12 -1.03
C LEU A 139 -15.05 1.63 -1.75
N ALA A 140 -16.03 2.16 -1.01
CA ALA A 140 -17.19 2.82 -1.61
C ALA A 140 -16.78 4.08 -2.40
N GLU A 141 -15.85 4.87 -1.88
CA GLU A 141 -15.31 6.05 -2.57
C GLU A 141 -14.56 5.66 -3.86
N VAL A 142 -13.74 4.60 -3.82
CA VAL A 142 -13.06 4.06 -5.02
C VAL A 142 -14.08 3.59 -6.05
N ALA A 143 -15.13 2.88 -5.62
CA ALA A 143 -16.19 2.41 -6.50
C ALA A 143 -16.96 3.57 -7.14
N ALA A 144 -17.33 4.60 -6.36
CA ALA A 144 -18.01 5.79 -6.87
C ALA A 144 -17.16 6.55 -7.90
N ARG A 145 -15.86 6.71 -7.62
CA ARG A 145 -14.90 7.31 -8.55
C ARG A 145 -14.79 6.50 -9.84
N SER A 146 -14.68 5.18 -9.74
CA SER A 146 -14.57 4.28 -10.89
C SER A 146 -15.83 4.30 -11.75
N ALA A 147 -17.02 4.30 -11.14
CA ALA A 147 -18.29 4.41 -11.84
C ALA A 147 -18.44 5.76 -12.57
N LYS A 148 -17.98 6.86 -11.95
CA LYS A 148 -17.96 8.19 -12.59
C LYS A 148 -17.03 8.21 -13.79
N ASP A 149 -15.83 7.66 -13.66
CA ASP A 149 -14.85 7.58 -14.75
C ASP A 149 -15.39 6.70 -15.90
N GLU A 150 -16.05 5.58 -15.59
CA GLU A 150 -16.70 4.72 -16.60
C GLU A 150 -17.87 5.42 -17.31
N ALA A 151 -18.74 6.11 -16.57
CA ALA A 151 -19.84 6.86 -17.14
C ALA A 151 -19.33 7.94 -18.11
N LEU A 152 -18.24 8.63 -17.74
CA LEU A 152 -17.58 9.61 -18.61
C LEU A 152 -17.01 8.96 -19.86
N LEU A 153 -16.39 7.78 -19.74
CA LEU A 153 -15.89 7.02 -20.89
C LEU A 153 -17.00 6.64 -21.86
N ARG A 154 -18.12 6.13 -21.35
CA ARG A 154 -19.29 5.81 -22.18
C ARG A 154 -19.87 7.06 -22.84
N ALA A 155 -19.96 8.18 -22.12
CA ALA A 155 -20.40 9.44 -22.68
C ALA A 155 -19.47 9.92 -23.81
N PHE A 156 -18.15 9.82 -23.62
CA PHE A 156 -17.15 10.11 -24.64
C PHE A 156 -17.34 9.24 -25.88
N GLU A 157 -17.46 7.92 -25.71
CA GLU A 157 -17.66 6.94 -26.80
C GLU A 157 -18.96 7.21 -27.58
N MET A 158 -20.03 7.64 -26.93
CA MET A 158 -21.33 7.93 -27.56
C MET A 158 -21.43 9.35 -28.15
N SER A 159 -20.59 10.28 -27.70
CA SER A 159 -20.67 11.70 -28.11
C SER A 159 -20.36 11.94 -29.58
N GLY A 160 -19.64 11.02 -30.22
CA GLY A 160 -19.10 11.22 -31.57
C GLY A 160 -18.01 12.29 -31.66
N ALA A 161 -17.51 12.80 -30.53
CA ALA A 161 -16.44 13.79 -30.51
C ALA A 161 -15.15 13.22 -31.14
N ALA A 162 -14.48 14.02 -31.97
CA ALA A 162 -13.28 13.59 -32.69
C ALA A 162 -12.08 13.31 -31.75
N ASN A 163 -12.01 14.01 -30.61
CA ASN A 163 -10.96 13.88 -29.62
C ASN A 163 -11.43 14.38 -28.24
N VAL A 164 -10.56 14.25 -27.24
CA VAL A 164 -10.85 14.60 -25.85
C VAL A 164 -11.08 16.11 -25.67
N ASP A 165 -10.35 16.96 -26.39
CA ASP A 165 -10.52 18.42 -26.32
C ASP A 165 -11.90 18.84 -26.82
N ALA A 166 -12.31 18.34 -28.00
CA ALA A 166 -13.64 18.60 -28.56
C ALA A 166 -14.77 18.12 -27.65
N PHE A 167 -14.60 16.96 -27.01
CA PHE A 167 -15.57 16.47 -26.02
C PHE A 167 -15.61 17.37 -24.77
N ALA A 168 -14.45 17.76 -24.26
CA ALA A 168 -14.37 18.61 -23.08
C ALA A 168 -15.02 19.98 -23.33
N ASP A 169 -14.75 20.59 -24.50
CA ASP A 169 -15.36 21.85 -24.91
C ASP A 169 -16.88 21.74 -25.01
N MET A 170 -17.41 20.63 -25.56
CA MET A 170 -18.85 20.40 -25.72
C MET A 170 -19.61 20.40 -24.38
N TYR A 171 -18.96 19.96 -23.30
CA TYR A 171 -19.55 19.88 -21.96
C TYR A 171 -18.99 20.90 -20.97
N GLY A 172 -18.19 21.88 -21.42
CA GLY A 172 -17.58 22.89 -20.55
C GLY A 172 -16.62 22.31 -19.50
N MET A 173 -15.99 21.18 -19.81
CA MET A 173 -15.06 20.47 -18.92
C MET A 173 -13.61 20.85 -19.23
N GLN A 174 -12.71 20.58 -18.28
CA GLN A 174 -11.27 20.75 -18.51
C GLN A 174 -10.69 19.52 -19.22
N ALA A 175 -10.15 19.70 -20.43
CA ALA A 175 -9.65 18.60 -21.26
C ALA A 175 -8.61 17.71 -20.55
N ARG A 176 -7.68 18.30 -19.78
CA ARG A 176 -6.69 17.55 -19.00
C ARG A 176 -7.34 16.63 -17.96
N GLN A 177 -8.38 17.11 -17.28
CA GLN A 177 -9.10 16.31 -16.28
C GLN A 177 -9.86 15.16 -16.95
N VAL A 178 -10.56 15.45 -18.05
CA VAL A 178 -11.26 14.43 -18.84
C VAL A 178 -10.28 13.36 -19.32
N ALA A 179 -9.14 13.75 -19.90
CA ALA A 179 -8.13 12.82 -20.39
C ALA A 179 -7.67 11.84 -19.28
N GLN A 180 -7.40 12.34 -18.08
CA GLN A 180 -7.00 11.51 -16.94
C GLN A 180 -8.11 10.54 -16.51
N GLN A 181 -9.37 11.01 -16.45
CA GLN A 181 -10.51 10.15 -16.10
C GLN A 181 -10.74 9.05 -17.14
N LEU A 182 -10.64 9.38 -18.42
CA LEU A 182 -10.77 8.42 -19.53
C LEU A 182 -9.63 7.38 -19.52
N GLU A 183 -8.39 7.81 -19.28
CA GLU A 183 -7.25 6.89 -19.15
C GLU A 183 -7.44 5.91 -18.00
N ARG A 184 -7.86 6.39 -16.83
CA ARG A 184 -8.17 5.54 -15.67
C ARG A 184 -9.30 4.56 -15.98
N ALA A 185 -10.40 5.02 -16.57
CA ALA A 185 -11.53 4.16 -16.95
C ALA A 185 -11.11 3.04 -17.92
N ARG A 186 -10.28 3.37 -18.92
CA ARG A 186 -9.76 2.39 -19.89
C ARG A 186 -8.86 1.36 -19.22
N ARG A 187 -7.97 1.79 -18.31
CA ARG A 187 -7.12 0.87 -17.55
C ARG A 187 -7.96 -0.09 -16.70
N LEU A 188 -9.00 0.41 -16.03
CA LEU A 188 -9.89 -0.42 -15.20
C LEU A 188 -10.74 -1.39 -16.03
N ARG A 189 -11.17 -1.00 -17.24
CA ARG A 189 -11.94 -1.88 -18.15
C ARG A 189 -11.08 -3.03 -18.72
N GLY A 190 -9.77 -2.85 -18.80
CA GLY A 190 -8.83 -3.83 -19.34
C GLY A 190 -8.08 -4.66 -18.29
N ALA A 191 -8.32 -4.42 -17.00
CA ALA A 191 -7.77 -5.17 -15.87
C ALA A 191 -8.76 -6.24 -15.41
#